data_AF-A0AAV5G2Z4-F1
#
_entry.id   AF-A0AAV5G2Z4-F1
#
_cell.length_a   1.000
_cell.length_b   1.000
_cell.length_c   1.000
_cell.angle_alpha   90.00
_cell.angle_beta   90.00
_cell.angle_gamma   90.00
#
_symmetry.space_group_name_H-M   'P 1'
#
loop_
_entity.id
_entity.type
_entity.pdbx_description
1 polymer ?
#
loop_
_entity_poly.entity_id
_entity_poly.type
_entity_poly.pdbx_seq_one_letter_code
_entity_poly.pdbx_strand_id
1 'polypeptide(L)'
;MLDIKKLGYSFSKVATPWATARPPSTPGVNSKRGVLKSVRFPVSLEAAMSVEVMRPDALRSRQDKEDHALEEVLVVEGIEVQDGNFVKFDVYVNAVEYHKVLPGGREQAGSFVSLRHPATEERVKTSMTVALNELLEDLGVKEETSVTVTMVPVKGKVKIGGLKIVYMSE
;
A
#
# COMPACT_ATOMS: atom_id res chain seq x y z
N MET A 1 11.20 12.68 -22.74
CA MET A 1 12.51 12.07 -23.02
C MET A 1 12.39 10.57 -22.77
N LEU A 2 11.89 9.80 -23.75
CA LEU A 2 11.49 8.39 -23.54
C LEU A 2 12.53 7.37 -24.06
N ASP A 3 13.25 7.71 -25.12
CA ASP A 3 14.28 6.86 -25.71
C ASP A 3 15.68 7.34 -25.27
N ILE A 4 16.25 6.67 -24.27
CA ILE A 4 17.57 7.02 -23.72
C ILE A 4 18.70 6.86 -24.75
N LYS A 5 18.52 6.03 -25.80
CA LYS A 5 19.54 5.85 -26.83
C LYS A 5 19.70 7.10 -27.69
N LYS A 6 18.63 7.86 -27.90
CA LYS A 6 18.68 9.18 -28.58
C LYS A 6 19.46 10.22 -27.78
N LEU A 7 19.78 9.93 -26.52
CA LEU A 7 20.60 10.78 -25.64
C LEU A 7 22.08 10.39 -25.63
N GLY A 8 22.46 9.35 -26.38
CA GLY A 8 23.85 8.94 -26.54
C GLY A 8 24.41 8.10 -25.39
N TYR A 9 23.59 7.56 -24.48
CA TYR A 9 24.06 6.66 -23.42
C TYR A 9 23.16 5.43 -23.21
N SER A 10 23.67 4.42 -22.50
CA SER A 10 22.94 3.21 -22.11
C SER A 10 23.49 2.59 -20.82
N PHE A 11 22.72 1.70 -20.18
CA PHE A 11 23.17 0.95 -19.00
C PHE A 11 23.73 -0.42 -19.41
N SER A 12 24.76 -0.89 -18.69
CA SER A 12 25.28 -2.24 -18.87
C SER A 12 24.25 -3.29 -18.45
N LYS A 13 24.14 -4.37 -19.21
CA LYS A 13 23.24 -5.49 -18.88
C LYS A 13 23.82 -6.28 -17.71
N VAL A 14 23.26 -6.07 -16.51
CA VAL A 14 23.59 -6.81 -15.30
C VAL A 14 22.42 -7.73 -14.93
N ALA A 15 22.69 -8.78 -14.15
CA ALA A 15 21.65 -9.68 -13.65
C ALA A 15 20.64 -8.90 -12.78
N THR A 16 19.36 -9.24 -12.92
CA THR A 16 18.25 -8.65 -12.16
C THR A 16 17.65 -9.69 -11.20
N PRO A 17 18.30 -9.98 -10.06
CA PRO A 17 17.88 -11.04 -9.14
C PRO A 17 16.50 -10.77 -8.50
N TRP A 18 16.05 -9.51 -8.49
CA TRP A 18 14.75 -9.11 -7.95
C TRP A 18 13.57 -9.42 -8.88
N ALA A 19 13.81 -9.75 -10.15
CA ALA A 19 12.73 -10.04 -11.11
C ALA A 19 11.91 -11.30 -10.77
N THR A 20 12.49 -12.24 -10.01
CA THR A 20 11.82 -13.46 -9.54
C THR A 20 11.63 -13.48 -8.02
N ALA A 21 11.88 -12.35 -7.34
CA ALA A 21 11.82 -12.24 -5.88
C ALA A 21 10.40 -11.91 -5.38
N ARG A 22 9.39 -12.67 -5.83
CA ARG A 22 8.00 -12.51 -5.37
C ARG A 22 7.92 -12.86 -3.87
N PRO A 23 7.40 -11.96 -3.01
CA PRO A 23 7.26 -12.20 -1.57
C PRO A 23 6.39 -13.43 -1.24
N PRO A 24 6.82 -14.34 -0.34
CA PRO A 24 5.97 -15.43 0.14
C PRO A 24 4.92 -14.93 1.14
N SER A 25 3.75 -15.58 1.21
CA SER A 25 2.79 -15.32 2.29
C SER A 25 3.28 -15.89 3.63
N THR A 26 2.97 -15.17 4.71
CA THR A 26 3.32 -15.54 6.07
C THR A 26 2.18 -16.34 6.72
N PRO A 27 2.41 -17.59 7.18
CA PRO A 27 1.37 -18.39 7.80
C PRO A 27 0.92 -17.83 9.16
N GLY A 28 -0.40 -17.81 9.42
CA GLY A 28 -0.95 -17.54 10.75
C GLY A 28 -1.01 -16.06 11.16
N VAL A 29 -0.89 -15.11 10.22
CA VAL A 29 -0.97 -13.67 10.50
C VAL A 29 -2.42 -13.19 10.72
N ASN A 30 -3.41 -13.90 10.16
CA ASN A 30 -4.84 -13.54 10.24
C ASN A 30 -5.66 -14.41 11.18
N SER A 31 -5.02 -15.15 12.10
CA SER A 31 -5.72 -16.08 13.00
C SER A 31 -6.73 -15.42 13.94
N LYS A 32 -6.69 -14.09 14.08
CA LYS A 32 -7.63 -13.30 14.88
C LYS A 32 -8.17 -12.12 14.09
N ARG A 33 -9.22 -12.33 13.29
CA ARG A 33 -10.12 -11.25 12.87
C ARG A 33 -10.91 -10.78 14.10
N GLY A 34 -10.23 -10.11 15.03
CA GLY A 34 -10.86 -9.46 16.16
C GLY A 34 -11.80 -8.35 15.68
N VAL A 35 -12.68 -7.87 16.56
CA VAL A 35 -13.53 -6.71 16.27
C VAL A 35 -12.63 -5.51 15.97
N LEU A 36 -12.56 -5.10 14.71
CA LEU A 36 -11.84 -3.91 14.30
C LEU A 36 -12.54 -2.68 14.86
N LYS A 37 -11.75 -1.74 15.37
CA LYS A 37 -12.30 -0.49 15.90
C LYS A 37 -12.75 0.37 14.73
N SER A 38 -13.94 0.96 14.83
CA SER A 38 -14.38 1.98 13.88
C SER A 38 -13.46 3.20 13.99
N VAL A 39 -12.76 3.52 12.91
CA VAL A 39 -11.87 4.68 12.82
C VAL A 39 -12.60 5.82 12.12
N ARG A 40 -12.54 7.02 12.71
CA ARG A 40 -13.04 8.25 12.07
C ARG A 40 -11.85 9.03 11.52
N PHE A 41 -11.88 9.31 10.22
CA PHE A 41 -10.90 10.15 9.57
C PHE A 41 -11.26 11.64 9.67
N PRO A 42 -10.28 12.57 9.64
CA PRO A 42 -8.83 12.31 9.59
C PRO A 42 -8.28 11.79 10.93
N VAL A 43 -7.24 10.95 10.88
CA VAL A 43 -6.64 10.31 12.05
C VAL A 43 -5.14 10.57 12.12
N SER A 44 -4.60 10.76 13.33
CA SER A 44 -3.14 10.85 13.54
C SER A 44 -2.57 9.45 13.77
N LEU A 45 -1.58 9.05 12.98
CA LEU A 45 -0.98 7.72 13.05
C LEU A 45 0.16 7.70 14.09
N GLU A 46 -0.21 7.64 15.38
CA GLU A 46 0.75 7.56 16.50
C GLU A 46 1.09 6.12 16.89
N ALA A 47 0.18 5.18 16.63
CA ALA A 47 0.34 3.76 16.85
C ALA A 47 -0.22 2.98 15.65
N ALA A 48 0.11 1.69 15.58
CA ALA A 48 -0.43 0.81 14.55
C ALA A 48 -1.97 0.77 14.62
N MET A 49 -2.62 0.89 13.46
CA MET A 49 -4.08 0.82 13.36
C MET A 49 -4.49 -0.10 12.21
N SER A 50 -5.56 -0.85 12.42
CA SER A 50 -6.16 -1.73 11.42
C SER A 50 -7.57 -1.23 11.11
N VAL A 51 -7.87 -1.07 9.82
CA VAL A 51 -9.15 -0.56 9.31
C VAL A 51 -9.66 -1.50 8.25
N GLU A 52 -10.94 -1.82 8.31
CA GLU A 52 -11.61 -2.56 7.25
C GLU A 52 -11.98 -1.60 6.11
N VAL A 53 -11.56 -1.93 4.90
CA VAL A 53 -11.82 -1.12 3.69
C VAL A 53 -12.68 -1.96 2.75
N MET A 54 -13.84 -1.42 2.39
CA MET A 54 -14.75 -2.04 1.42
C MET A 54 -14.13 -1.97 0.03
N ARG A 55 -14.18 -3.10 -0.69
CA ARG A 55 -13.79 -3.16 -2.10
C ARG A 55 -14.97 -2.71 -2.97
N PRO A 56 -14.75 -2.00 -4.08
CA PRO A 56 -15.84 -1.64 -4.97
C PRO A 56 -16.39 -2.90 -5.65
N ASP A 57 -17.71 -3.09 -5.59
CA ASP A 57 -18.43 -4.27 -6.10
C ASP A 57 -18.34 -4.49 -7.62
N ALA A 58 -17.71 -3.56 -8.35
CA ALA A 58 -17.88 -3.37 -9.78
C ALA A 58 -17.56 -4.59 -10.67
N LEU A 59 -16.82 -5.61 -10.21
CA LEU A 59 -16.42 -6.76 -11.05
C LEU A 59 -16.41 -8.13 -10.35
N ARG A 60 -17.16 -8.34 -9.26
CA ARG A 60 -17.35 -9.72 -8.75
C ARG A 60 -18.07 -10.65 -9.74
N SER A 61 -18.69 -10.11 -10.80
CA SER A 61 -19.58 -10.84 -11.70
C SER A 61 -19.11 -10.92 -13.17
N ARG A 62 -17.99 -10.29 -13.55
CA ARG A 62 -17.50 -10.29 -14.94
C ARG A 62 -16.14 -10.96 -15.03
N GLN A 63 -16.17 -12.29 -14.95
CA GLN A 63 -15.05 -13.20 -15.17
C GLN A 63 -14.48 -13.18 -16.61
N ASP A 64 -14.47 -12.03 -17.31
CA ASP A 64 -14.13 -11.96 -18.72
C ASP A 64 -13.06 -10.91 -18.98
N LYS A 65 -11.84 -11.38 -19.24
CA LYS A 65 -10.73 -10.86 -20.07
C LYS A 65 -10.36 -9.35 -20.07
N GLU A 66 -11.30 -8.42 -19.92
CA GLU A 66 -11.08 -6.98 -19.69
C GLU A 66 -10.60 -6.66 -18.27
N ASP A 67 -10.85 -7.53 -17.29
CA ASP A 67 -10.38 -7.40 -15.90
C ASP A 67 -8.85 -7.32 -15.77
N HIS A 68 -8.10 -7.81 -16.75
CA HIS A 68 -6.63 -7.66 -16.79
C HIS A 68 -6.18 -6.21 -17.07
N ALA A 69 -7.08 -5.32 -17.50
CA ALA A 69 -6.74 -3.93 -17.79
C ALA A 69 -7.01 -2.97 -16.61
N LEU A 70 -7.67 -3.44 -15.55
CA LEU A 70 -8.00 -2.63 -14.37
C LEU A 70 -7.25 -3.13 -13.14
N GLU A 71 -6.43 -2.26 -12.56
CA GLU A 71 -5.71 -2.51 -11.32
C GLU A 71 -6.57 -2.10 -10.12
N GLU A 72 -6.81 -3.03 -9.18
CA GLU A 72 -7.33 -2.65 -7.86
C GLU A 72 -6.24 -1.90 -7.09
N VAL A 73 -6.49 -0.63 -6.77
CA VAL A 73 -5.51 0.24 -6.11
C VAL A 73 -6.04 0.70 -4.76
N LEU A 74 -5.28 0.43 -3.70
CA LEU A 74 -5.45 1.07 -2.40
C LEU A 74 -4.93 2.50 -2.48
N VAL A 75 -5.78 3.46 -2.15
CA VAL A 75 -5.42 4.88 -2.06
C VAL A 75 -5.46 5.32 -0.60
N VAL A 76 -4.31 5.73 -0.10
CA VAL A 76 -4.17 6.43 1.19
C VAL A 76 -4.21 7.92 0.91
N GLU A 77 -5.31 8.56 1.28
CA GLU A 77 -5.61 9.95 0.95
C GLU A 77 -5.30 10.92 2.09
N GLY A 78 -4.98 12.16 1.71
CA GLY A 78 -4.80 13.25 2.67
C GLY A 78 -3.70 12.96 3.68
N ILE A 79 -2.59 12.40 3.22
CA ILE A 79 -1.38 12.21 4.02
C ILE A 79 -0.80 13.60 4.28
N GLU A 80 -0.94 14.09 5.51
CA GLU A 80 -0.36 15.36 5.93
C GLU A 80 0.90 15.10 6.74
N VAL A 81 2.02 15.57 6.20
CA VAL A 81 3.34 15.52 6.83
C VAL A 81 3.69 16.92 7.31
N GLN A 82 4.10 17.03 8.57
CA GLN A 82 4.69 18.26 9.06
C GLN A 82 6.09 18.40 8.48
N ASP A 83 6.31 19.46 7.71
CA ASP A 83 7.56 19.65 6.99
C ASP A 83 8.76 19.78 7.94
N GLY A 84 9.91 19.30 7.49
CA GLY A 84 11.13 19.23 8.29
C GLY A 84 11.47 17.86 8.89
N ASN A 85 10.52 16.92 8.92
CA ASN A 85 10.73 15.60 9.52
C ASN A 85 10.75 14.47 8.49
N PHE A 86 11.66 13.52 8.69
CA PHE A 86 11.58 12.23 7.99
C PHE A 86 10.34 11.48 8.50
N VAL A 87 9.44 11.12 7.58
CA VAL A 87 8.24 10.33 7.88
C VAL A 87 8.32 9.01 7.14
N LYS A 88 8.04 7.93 7.86
CA LYS A 88 7.83 6.60 7.28
C LYS A 88 6.72 5.88 8.02
N PHE A 89 5.81 5.27 7.25
CA PHE A 89 4.89 4.27 7.77
C PHE A 89 4.76 3.13 6.76
N ASP A 90 4.53 1.93 7.29
CA ASP A 90 4.35 0.72 6.49
C ASP A 90 2.86 0.38 6.40
N VAL A 91 2.46 -0.14 5.25
CA VAL A 91 1.08 -0.54 4.96
C VAL A 91 1.06 -2.04 4.74
N TYR A 92 0.23 -2.72 5.53
CA TYR A 92 -0.01 -4.15 5.42
C TYR A 92 -1.47 -4.40 5.01
N VAL A 93 -1.70 -5.45 4.25
CA VAL A 93 -3.02 -5.90 3.81
C VAL A 93 -3.25 -7.30 4.34
N ASN A 94 -4.45 -7.50 4.90
CA ASN A 94 -4.86 -8.72 5.58
C ASN A 94 -3.77 -9.18 6.55
N ALA A 95 -3.39 -8.31 7.48
CA ALA A 95 -2.43 -8.63 8.52
C ALA A 95 -2.69 -7.77 9.75
N VAL A 96 -3.61 -8.22 10.61
CA VAL A 96 -3.86 -7.58 11.91
C VAL A 96 -2.67 -7.80 12.84
N GLU A 97 -2.13 -9.02 12.84
CA GLU A 97 -0.95 -9.37 13.62
C GLU A 97 0.35 -9.06 12.83
N TYR A 98 0.48 -7.81 12.34
CA TYR A 98 1.58 -7.37 11.47
C TYR A 98 2.98 -7.69 12.01
N HIS A 99 3.16 -7.78 13.32
CA HIS A 99 4.41 -8.14 13.99
C HIS A 99 4.88 -9.58 13.70
N LYS A 100 3.98 -10.45 13.21
CA LYS A 100 4.31 -11.80 12.78
C LYS A 100 4.73 -11.88 11.32
N VAL A 101 4.47 -10.83 10.52
CA VAL A 101 4.84 -10.79 9.10
C VAL A 101 6.37 -10.84 9.01
N LEU A 102 6.87 -11.80 8.24
CA LEU A 102 8.31 -11.94 8.04
C LEU A 102 8.85 -10.76 7.21
N PRO A 103 10.13 -10.39 7.34
CA PRO A 103 10.75 -9.44 6.42
C PRO A 103 10.58 -9.91 4.97
N GLY A 104 9.95 -9.08 4.13
CA GLY A 104 9.61 -9.46 2.76
C GLY A 104 8.43 -10.44 2.66
N GLY A 105 7.55 -10.49 3.68
CA GLY A 105 6.29 -11.20 3.62
C GLY A 105 5.29 -10.49 2.71
N ARG A 106 4.42 -11.27 2.06
CA ARG A 106 3.49 -10.78 1.05
C ARG A 106 2.46 -9.78 1.58
N GLU A 107 2.17 -9.87 2.86
CA GLU A 107 1.20 -9.02 3.54
C GLU A 107 1.65 -7.55 3.58
N GLN A 108 2.95 -7.25 3.46
CA GLN A 108 3.45 -5.88 3.39
C GLN A 108 3.25 -5.32 1.97
N ALA A 109 2.20 -4.51 1.80
CA ALA A 109 1.83 -3.94 0.51
C ALA A 109 2.75 -2.79 0.07
N GLY A 110 3.32 -2.05 1.03
CA GLY A 110 4.29 -1.01 0.73
C GLY A 110 4.65 -0.13 1.93
N SER A 111 5.44 0.90 1.66
CA SER A 111 5.81 1.92 2.65
C SER A 111 5.67 3.31 2.06
N PHE A 112 5.07 4.24 2.79
CA PHE A 112 5.16 5.65 2.48
C PHE A 112 6.42 6.21 3.10
N VAL A 113 7.20 6.97 2.33
CA VAL A 113 8.40 7.66 2.82
C VAL A 113 8.38 9.10 2.34
N SER A 114 8.51 10.04 3.27
CA SER A 114 8.73 11.45 2.98
C SER A 114 10.07 11.88 3.55
N LEU A 115 10.92 12.44 2.68
CA LEU A 115 12.21 13.01 3.06
C LEU A 115 12.02 14.47 3.43
N ARG A 116 12.86 14.96 4.35
CA ARG A 116 12.88 16.37 4.73
C ARG A 116 13.15 17.24 3.51
N HIS A 117 12.26 18.20 3.24
CA HIS A 117 12.46 19.23 2.22
C HIS A 117 12.60 20.61 2.89
N PRO A 118 13.83 21.13 3.08
CA PRO A 118 14.06 22.31 3.92
C PRO A 118 13.54 23.63 3.36
N ALA A 119 13.10 23.70 2.10
CA ALA A 119 12.69 24.93 1.44
C ALA A 119 11.19 25.22 1.50
N THR A 120 10.42 24.42 2.24
CA THR A 120 8.96 24.53 2.31
C THR A 120 8.55 24.63 3.79
N GLU A 121 7.97 25.77 4.18
CA GLU A 121 7.49 26.00 5.55
C GLU A 121 6.05 25.48 5.76
N GLU A 122 5.42 24.99 4.69
CA GLU A 122 4.03 24.56 4.67
C GLU A 122 3.87 23.05 4.87
N ARG A 123 2.72 22.63 5.42
CA ARG A 123 2.39 21.20 5.54
C ARG A 123 2.25 20.59 4.15
N VAL A 124 2.99 19.53 3.89
CA VAL A 124 2.86 18.77 2.64
C VAL A 124 1.65 17.85 2.76
N LYS A 125 0.70 18.00 1.82
CA LYS A 125 -0.43 17.09 1.65
C LYS A 125 -0.23 16.25 0.41
N THR A 126 -0.25 14.94 0.56
CA THR A 126 -0.01 13.98 -0.52
C THR A 126 -0.91 12.75 -0.40
N SER A 127 -0.74 11.80 -1.30
CA SER A 127 -1.40 10.50 -1.29
C SER A 127 -0.41 9.40 -1.67
N MET A 128 -0.72 8.18 -1.26
CA MET A 128 -0.01 6.97 -1.66
C MET A 128 -0.99 6.04 -2.36
N THR A 129 -0.56 5.44 -3.46
CA THR A 129 -1.31 4.39 -4.18
C THR A 129 -0.53 3.09 -4.14
N VAL A 130 -1.24 1.97 -3.94
CA VAL A 130 -0.66 0.64 -3.92
C VAL A 130 -1.52 -0.31 -4.74
N ALA A 131 -0.91 -0.95 -5.74
CA ALA A 131 -1.50 -2.01 -6.55
C ALA A 131 -1.78 -3.24 -5.68
N LEU A 132 -2.99 -3.81 -5.79
CA LEU A 132 -3.46 -4.89 -4.94
C LEU A 132 -3.70 -6.21 -5.70
N ASN A 133 -3.80 -6.23 -7.03
CA ASN A 133 -4.27 -7.41 -7.76
C ASN A 133 -3.45 -8.68 -7.43
N GLU A 134 -2.13 -8.60 -7.65
CA GLU A 134 -1.23 -9.72 -7.35
C GLU A 134 -1.22 -10.05 -5.85
N LEU A 135 -1.41 -9.04 -4.98
CA LEU A 135 -1.35 -9.20 -3.53
C LEU A 135 -2.59 -9.95 -3.02
N LEU A 136 -3.77 -9.62 -3.52
CA LEU A 136 -5.02 -10.29 -3.16
C LEU A 136 -5.07 -11.72 -3.69
N GLU A 137 -4.47 -11.97 -4.85
CA GLU A 137 -4.28 -13.31 -5.41
C GLU A 137 -3.40 -14.17 -4.49
N ASP A 138 -2.21 -13.67 -4.12
CA ASP A 138 -1.27 -14.43 -3.28
C ASP A 138 -1.79 -14.70 -1.87
N LEU A 139 -2.57 -13.77 -1.32
CA LEU A 139 -3.19 -13.92 0.00
C LEU A 139 -4.48 -14.75 -0.04
N GLY A 140 -4.96 -15.15 -1.22
CA GLY A 140 -6.16 -15.97 -1.39
C GLY A 140 -7.46 -15.27 -0.98
N VAL A 141 -7.51 -13.93 -1.03
CA VAL A 141 -8.65 -13.11 -0.59
C VAL A 141 -9.37 -12.38 -1.72
N LYS A 142 -9.14 -12.80 -2.97
CA LYS A 142 -9.80 -12.24 -4.16
C LYS A 142 -11.34 -12.22 -4.04
N GLU A 143 -11.90 -13.20 -3.35
CA GLU A 143 -13.35 -13.35 -3.15
C GLU A 143 -13.89 -12.65 -1.89
N GLU A 144 -13.10 -11.87 -1.13
CA GLU A 144 -13.60 -11.15 0.06
C GLU A 144 -14.20 -9.77 -0.29
N THR A 145 -15.30 -9.36 0.35
CA THR A 145 -15.98 -8.06 0.11
C THR A 145 -15.16 -6.86 0.60
N SER A 146 -14.31 -7.10 1.58
CA SER A 146 -13.55 -6.11 2.30
C SER A 146 -12.19 -6.69 2.62
N VAL A 147 -11.21 -5.80 2.79
CA VAL A 147 -9.87 -6.17 3.20
C VAL A 147 -9.47 -5.35 4.40
N THR A 148 -8.71 -5.98 5.30
CA THR A 148 -8.17 -5.27 6.46
C THR A 148 -6.85 -4.62 6.08
N VAL A 149 -6.77 -3.30 6.17
CA VAL A 149 -5.55 -2.54 5.96
C VAL A 149 -4.98 -2.14 7.31
N THR A 150 -3.73 -2.50 7.57
CA THR A 150 -3.00 -2.16 8.80
C THR A 150 -1.90 -1.17 8.48
N MET A 151 -1.95 0.02 9.08
CA MET A 151 -0.95 1.07 8.92
C MET A 151 -0.09 1.13 10.19
N VAL A 152 1.22 1.06 10.02
CA VAL A 152 2.19 1.00 11.12
C VAL A 152 3.15 2.19 11.03
N PRO A 153 3.09 3.16 11.96
CA PRO A 153 4.05 4.25 11.98
C PRO A 153 5.43 3.72 12.34
N VAL A 154 6.43 4.04 11.52
CA VAL A 154 7.84 3.67 11.77
C VAL A 154 8.60 4.87 12.33
N LYS A 155 8.43 6.04 11.71
CA LYS A 155 9.08 7.28 12.14
C LYS A 155 8.30 8.51 11.70
N GLY A 156 8.35 9.54 12.54
CA GLY A 156 7.69 10.82 12.28
C GLY A 156 6.19 10.78 12.60
N LYS A 157 5.57 11.96 12.59
CA LYS A 157 4.13 12.12 12.82
C LYS A 157 3.45 12.38 11.49
N VAL A 158 2.34 11.68 11.25
CA VAL A 158 1.57 11.81 10.02
C VAL A 158 0.08 11.78 10.35
N LYS A 159 -0.69 12.59 9.63
CA LYS A 159 -2.16 12.49 9.63
C LYS A 159 -2.62 11.88 8.32
N ILE A 160 -3.65 11.04 8.41
CA ILE A 160 -4.25 10.37 7.26
C ILE A 160 -5.67 10.86 7.13
N GLY A 161 -6.04 11.29 5.93
CA GLY A 161 -7.36 11.84 5.62
C GLY A 161 -8.39 10.78 5.23
N GLY A 162 -7.96 9.63 4.72
CA GLY A 162 -8.86 8.54 4.38
C GLY A 162 -8.17 7.34 3.73
N LEU A 163 -8.92 6.25 3.62
CA LEU A 163 -8.55 5.05 2.88
C LEU A 163 -9.69 4.69 1.93
N LYS A 164 -9.36 4.33 0.70
CA LYS A 164 -10.32 3.78 -0.27
C LYS A 164 -9.63 2.83 -1.23
N ILE A 165 -10.40 1.92 -1.82
CA ILE A 165 -9.95 1.09 -2.93
C ILE A 165 -10.68 1.56 -4.18
N VAL A 166 -9.96 1.73 -5.27
CA VAL A 166 -10.49 2.15 -6.57
C VAL A 166 -9.91 1.28 -7.68
N TYR A 167 -10.60 1.20 -8.82
CA TYR A 167 -10.02 0.64 -10.03
C TYR A 167 -9.34 1.74 -10.83
N MET A 168 -8.12 1.50 -11.28
CA MET A 168 -7.39 2.37 -12.22
C MET A 168 -7.05 1.59 -13.48
N SER A 169 -7.18 2.22 -14.64
CA SER A 169 -6.63 1.67 -15.88
C SER A 169 -5.12 1.82 -15.88
N GLU A 170 -4.42 0.80 -16.40
CA GLU A 170 -2.98 0.87 -16.66
C GLU A 170 -2.62 1.92 -17.74
#